data_AF-A0A846T8G8-F1
#
_entry.id   AF-A0A846T8G8-F1
#
_cell.length_a   1.000
_cell.length_b   1.000
_cell.length_c   1.000
_cell.angle_alpha   90.00
_cell.angle_beta   90.00
_cell.angle_gamma   90.00
#
_symmetry.space_group_name_H-M   'P 1'
#
loop_
_entity.id
_entity.type
_entity.pdbx_description
1 polymer ?
#
loop_
_entity_poly.entity_id
_entity_poly.type
_entity_poly.pdbx_seq_one_letter_code
_entity_poly.pdbx_strand_id
1 'polypeptide(L)'
;MKTITKSCIRLDAHADNKDEAIRLAGQMLADAGYIDPGYIDSLRQREQVANTFLGGGVAIPHGMIEHRHLIHHTGVAILQLRDGIEWNEGQKAHLVVAIAAQSDEHIALLRRLTRLMQQPEALDILIHADNPLVLIAALGDAAEPAPALEAPAAPPWPTDAEVTWIMDYPNGLHARPANSLGRNRQTLSLRVADLQGCRIRRRQRADRPARSRRHLRYDPAARRSRADAQRALNALHDTVRGLSAVEQADAERARRNALAARKIAPEWTPSGAPRTVYGLGASPGLAVGKLVRHVSQRFEISDQPGDVVAEGEA
;
A
#
# COMPACT_ATOMS: atom_id res chain seq x y z
N MET A 1 5.23 -8.54 -13.05
CA MET A 1 5.07 -7.18 -13.59
C MET A 1 5.87 -6.25 -12.69
N LYS A 2 6.69 -5.31 -13.21
CA LYS A 2 7.46 -4.41 -12.33
C LYS A 2 6.51 -3.38 -11.74
N THR A 3 6.41 -3.33 -10.42
CA THR A 3 5.53 -2.41 -9.68
C THR A 3 5.97 -0.94 -9.78
N ILE A 4 7.24 -0.69 -10.14
CA ILE A 4 7.80 0.63 -10.37
C ILE A 4 8.37 0.71 -11.79
N THR A 5 7.86 1.63 -12.61
CA THR A 5 8.34 1.91 -13.96
C THR A 5 8.84 3.35 -14.07
N LYS A 6 9.75 3.62 -15.01
CA LYS A 6 10.26 4.98 -15.25
C LYS A 6 9.15 5.99 -15.54
N SER A 7 8.07 5.56 -16.20
CA SER A 7 6.91 6.39 -16.50
C SER A 7 6.18 6.90 -15.25
N CYS A 8 6.34 6.23 -14.12
CA CYS A 8 5.77 6.61 -12.83
C CYS A 8 6.80 7.26 -11.91
N ILE A 9 7.87 7.84 -12.46
CA ILE A 9 8.84 8.64 -11.69
C ILE A 9 8.96 10.00 -12.32
N ARG A 10 8.81 11.05 -11.51
CA ARG A 10 9.06 12.42 -11.91
C ARG A 10 10.08 13.02 -10.95
N LEU A 11 11.27 13.27 -11.50
CA LEU A 11 12.35 13.93 -10.79
C LEU A 11 12.14 15.45 -10.83
N ASP A 12 12.69 16.12 -9.83
CA ASP A 12 12.72 17.58 -9.74
C ASP A 12 11.37 18.25 -10.07
N ALA A 13 10.30 17.68 -9.52
CA ALA A 13 8.97 18.21 -9.70
C ALA A 13 8.74 19.41 -8.78
N HIS A 14 7.80 20.25 -9.18
CA HIS A 14 7.25 21.32 -8.36
C HIS A 14 5.79 21.01 -8.01
N ALA A 15 5.40 21.33 -6.79
CA ALA A 15 4.02 21.32 -6.33
C ALA A 15 3.85 22.46 -5.32
N ASP A 16 2.78 23.23 -5.44
CA ASP A 16 2.55 24.40 -4.59
C ASP A 16 2.13 23.99 -3.18
N ASN A 17 1.49 22.83 -3.05
CA ASN A 17 0.98 22.32 -1.79
C ASN A 17 0.82 20.79 -1.80
N LYS A 18 0.51 20.24 -0.62
CA LYS A 18 0.25 18.81 -0.42
C LYS A 18 -0.80 18.23 -1.37
N ASP A 19 -1.92 18.93 -1.56
CA ASP A 19 -3.02 18.43 -2.40
C ASP A 19 -2.59 18.30 -3.86
N GLU A 20 -1.84 19.27 -4.36
CA GLU A 20 -1.28 19.21 -5.70
C GLU A 20 -0.28 18.07 -5.86
N ALA A 21 0.62 17.84 -4.89
CA ALA A 21 1.54 16.73 -4.95
C ALA A 21 0.83 15.36 -4.97
N ILE A 22 -0.24 15.20 -4.19
CA ILE A 22 -1.09 13.99 -4.22
C ILE A 22 -1.74 13.84 -5.60
N ARG A 23 -2.28 14.93 -6.16
CA ARG A 23 -2.90 14.92 -7.49
C ARG A 23 -1.90 14.57 -8.58
N LEU A 24 -0.69 15.15 -8.57
CA LEU A 24 0.37 14.86 -9.53
C LEU A 24 0.79 13.39 -9.48
N ALA A 25 1.04 12.85 -8.28
CA ALA A 25 1.42 11.46 -8.12
C ALA A 25 0.27 10.50 -8.50
N GLY A 26 -0.98 10.84 -8.17
CA GLY A 26 -2.16 10.11 -8.60
C GLY A 26 -2.35 10.12 -10.11
N GLN A 27 -2.15 11.28 -10.77
CA GLN A 27 -2.24 11.40 -12.22
C GLN A 27 -1.20 10.50 -12.91
N MET A 28 0.02 10.42 -12.38
CA MET A 28 1.05 9.51 -12.91
C MET A 28 0.64 8.03 -12.85
N LEU A 29 -0.13 7.61 -11.82
CA LEU A 29 -0.68 6.26 -11.73
C LEU A 29 -1.82 6.05 -12.74
N ALA A 30 -2.69 7.04 -12.92
CA ALA A 30 -3.80 7.00 -13.87
C ALA A 30 -3.30 6.97 -15.33
N ASP A 31 -2.37 7.85 -15.69
CA ASP A 31 -1.76 7.94 -17.02
C ASP A 31 -1.04 6.63 -17.41
N ALA A 32 -0.50 5.92 -16.42
CA ALA A 32 0.14 4.63 -16.62
C ALA A 32 -0.82 3.43 -16.56
N GLY A 33 -2.12 3.66 -16.37
CA GLY A 33 -3.17 2.64 -16.39
C GLY A 33 -3.26 1.77 -15.13
N TYR A 34 -2.66 2.20 -14.01
CA TYR A 34 -2.74 1.43 -12.75
C TYR A 34 -4.07 1.64 -12.02
N ILE A 35 -4.71 2.79 -12.20
CA ILE A 35 -5.92 3.20 -11.50
C ILE A 35 -6.88 3.92 -12.44
N ASP A 36 -8.17 3.91 -12.10
CA ASP A 36 -9.12 4.89 -12.63
C ASP A 36 -8.82 6.29 -12.07
N PRO A 37 -9.05 7.37 -12.85
CA PRO A 37 -8.84 8.75 -12.39
C PRO A 37 -9.59 9.09 -11.10
N GLY A 38 -10.78 8.49 -10.87
CA GLY A 38 -11.54 8.68 -9.63
C GLY A 38 -10.81 8.20 -8.36
N TYR A 39 -9.79 7.35 -8.48
CA TYR A 39 -8.98 6.94 -7.33
C TYR A 39 -8.09 8.07 -6.80
N ILE A 40 -7.84 9.13 -7.58
CA ILE A 40 -7.10 10.33 -7.12
C ILE A 40 -7.85 11.00 -5.96
N ASP A 41 -9.17 11.12 -6.05
CA ASP A 41 -9.97 11.65 -4.94
C ASP A 41 -9.90 10.73 -3.72
N SER A 42 -9.77 9.43 -3.93
CA SER A 42 -9.55 8.51 -2.82
C SER A 42 -8.21 8.72 -2.11
N LEU A 43 -7.15 9.09 -2.82
CA LEU A 43 -5.85 9.44 -2.20
C LEU A 43 -6.01 10.68 -1.32
N ARG A 44 -6.70 11.70 -1.82
CA ARG A 44 -6.94 12.97 -1.11
C ARG A 44 -7.81 12.76 0.13
N GLN A 45 -8.90 12.00 0.00
CA GLN A 45 -9.77 11.64 1.12
C GLN A 45 -8.99 10.86 2.19
N ARG A 46 -8.11 9.94 1.79
CA ARG A 46 -7.29 9.19 2.76
C ARG A 46 -6.42 10.12 3.60
N GLU A 47 -5.77 11.09 2.97
CA GLU A 47 -4.90 12.07 3.62
C GLU A 47 -5.68 12.93 4.63
N GLN A 48 -6.91 13.33 4.30
CA GLN A 48 -7.78 14.05 5.23
C GLN A 48 -8.15 13.23 6.47
N VAL A 49 -8.29 11.91 6.32
CA VAL A 49 -8.66 11.00 7.42
C VAL A 49 -7.46 10.65 8.29
N ALA A 50 -6.27 10.43 7.71
CA ALA A 50 -5.05 10.27 8.48
C ALA A 50 -3.81 10.67 7.69
N ASN A 51 -2.89 11.31 8.41
CA ASN A 51 -1.56 11.69 7.93
C ASN A 51 -0.86 10.50 7.24
N THR A 52 -0.43 10.70 5.99
CA THR A 52 0.39 9.74 5.24
C THR A 52 1.87 10.10 5.20
N PHE A 53 2.31 11.12 5.93
CA PHE A 53 3.73 11.38 6.17
C PHE A 53 4.34 10.24 6.99
N LEU A 54 5.35 9.59 6.43
CA LEU A 54 6.01 8.46 7.06
C LEU A 54 7.18 8.92 7.94
N GLY A 55 7.90 9.97 7.53
CA GLY A 55 9.09 10.51 8.20
C GLY A 55 10.29 10.63 7.25
N GLY A 56 11.36 11.32 7.69
CA GLY A 56 12.59 11.45 6.90
C GLY A 56 12.40 12.13 5.54
N GLY A 57 11.40 13.00 5.40
CA GLY A 57 11.08 13.63 4.11
C GLY A 57 10.22 12.79 3.18
N VAL A 58 9.63 11.66 3.63
CA VAL A 58 8.85 10.76 2.78
C VAL A 58 7.36 10.78 3.15
N ALA A 59 6.51 10.94 2.15
CA ALA A 59 5.05 10.76 2.25
C ALA A 59 4.57 9.59 1.39
N ILE A 60 3.53 8.88 1.84
CA ILE A 60 3.00 7.68 1.19
C ILE A 60 1.48 7.75 0.92
N PRO A 61 1.01 8.64 0.04
CA PRO A 61 -0.40 8.70 -0.32
C PRO A 61 -0.90 7.34 -0.82
N HIS A 62 -1.98 6.86 -0.23
CA HIS A 62 -2.65 5.61 -0.61
C HIS A 62 -4.15 5.83 -0.53
N GLY A 63 -4.94 5.09 -1.30
CA GLY A 63 -6.39 5.31 -1.30
C GLY A 63 -7.06 4.74 -0.05
N MET A 64 -8.36 5.01 0.04
CA MET A 64 -9.25 4.38 1.00
C MET A 64 -9.53 2.95 0.56
N ILE A 65 -9.72 2.06 1.54
CA ILE A 65 -10.01 0.64 1.28
C ILE A 65 -11.28 0.48 0.44
N GLU A 66 -12.27 1.35 0.65
CA GLU A 66 -13.56 1.35 -0.05
C GLU A 66 -13.47 1.63 -1.56
N HIS A 67 -12.36 2.22 -2.02
CA HIS A 67 -12.12 2.56 -3.42
C HIS A 67 -11.11 1.63 -4.11
N ARG A 68 -10.75 0.50 -3.48
CA ARG A 68 -9.82 -0.51 -4.04
C ARG A 68 -10.27 -1.08 -5.39
N HIS A 69 -11.57 -1.04 -5.67
CA HIS A 69 -12.15 -1.49 -6.94
C HIS A 69 -11.74 -0.61 -8.14
N LEU A 70 -11.25 0.61 -7.91
CA LEU A 70 -10.74 1.53 -8.93
C LEU A 70 -9.27 1.28 -9.30
N ILE A 71 -8.65 0.23 -8.74
CA ILE A 71 -7.26 -0.12 -9.01
C ILE A 71 -7.25 -1.27 -10.03
N HIS A 72 -6.69 -1.04 -11.21
CA HIS A 72 -6.56 -2.03 -12.28
C HIS A 72 -5.37 -2.97 -12.03
N HIS A 73 -4.26 -2.41 -11.55
CA HIS A 73 -3.03 -3.15 -11.24
C HIS A 73 -2.29 -2.48 -10.08
N THR A 74 -1.52 -3.26 -9.31
CA THR A 74 -0.61 -2.68 -8.30
C THR A 74 0.44 -1.82 -8.99
N GLY A 75 0.58 -0.57 -8.54
CA GLY A 75 1.49 0.42 -9.12
C GLY A 75 1.95 1.44 -8.09
N VAL A 76 3.14 2.00 -8.33
CA VAL A 76 3.75 3.01 -7.47
C VAL A 76 4.21 4.17 -8.34
N ALA A 77 3.84 5.39 -7.91
CA ALA A 77 4.35 6.61 -8.48
C ALA A 77 5.25 7.33 -7.48
N ILE A 78 6.38 7.86 -7.95
CA ILE A 78 7.34 8.58 -7.14
C ILE A 78 7.51 9.99 -7.71
N LEU A 79 7.12 10.96 -6.91
CA LEU A 79 7.32 12.39 -7.18
C LEU A 79 8.43 12.89 -6.26
N GLN A 80 9.54 13.34 -6.84
CA GLN A 80 10.66 13.95 -6.12
C GLN A 80 10.50 15.46 -6.14
N LEU A 81 10.51 16.08 -4.96
CA LEU A 81 10.37 17.52 -4.72
C LEU A 81 11.65 17.96 -4.00
N ARG A 82 12.65 18.47 -4.74
CA ARG A 82 13.98 18.76 -4.17
C ARG A 82 13.91 19.79 -3.06
N ASP A 83 13.20 20.88 -3.33
CA ASP A 83 12.96 21.91 -2.32
C ASP A 83 12.09 21.38 -1.18
N GLY A 84 11.30 20.35 -1.45
CA GLY A 84 10.33 19.77 -0.54
C GLY A 84 9.10 20.66 -0.37
N ILE A 85 8.00 20.06 0.06
CA ILE A 85 6.76 20.78 0.36
C ILE A 85 6.33 20.54 1.79
N GLU A 86 5.68 21.52 2.39
CA GLU A 86 5.04 21.30 3.68
C GLU A 86 3.92 20.27 3.54
N TRP A 87 4.03 19.17 4.29
CA TRP A 87 3.05 18.11 4.29
C TRP A 87 2.08 18.27 5.47
N ASN A 88 2.63 18.55 6.66
CA ASN A 88 1.91 19.01 7.84
C ASN A 88 2.79 20.03 8.58
N GLU A 89 2.24 20.65 9.62
CA GLU A 89 2.96 21.62 10.46
C GLU A 89 4.33 21.07 10.92
N GLY A 90 5.41 21.71 10.46
CA GLY A 90 6.80 21.32 10.77
C GLY A 90 7.30 20.04 10.08
N GLN A 91 6.52 19.44 9.17
CA GLN A 91 6.87 18.23 8.42
C GLN A 91 6.97 18.53 6.94
N LYS A 92 8.19 18.44 6.38
CA LYS A 92 8.45 18.65 4.95
C LYS A 92 8.62 17.31 4.23
N ALA A 93 7.97 17.13 3.08
CA ALA A 93 8.10 15.97 2.21
C ALA A 93 8.90 16.32 0.94
N HIS A 94 9.96 15.54 0.68
CA HIS A 94 10.80 15.60 -0.52
C HIS A 94 10.55 14.44 -1.47
N LEU A 95 10.03 13.31 -0.96
CA LEU A 95 9.64 12.17 -1.78
C LEU A 95 8.18 11.82 -1.48
N VAL A 96 7.33 11.91 -2.49
CA VAL A 96 5.94 11.48 -2.42
C VAL A 96 5.81 10.18 -3.19
N VAL A 97 5.56 9.09 -2.47
CA VAL A 97 5.47 7.73 -3.01
C VAL A 97 4.02 7.30 -2.97
N ALA A 98 3.26 7.60 -4.02
CA ALA A 98 1.86 7.21 -4.13
C ALA A 98 1.75 5.72 -4.46
N ILE A 99 0.89 5.01 -3.73
CA ILE A 99 0.75 3.54 -3.82
C ILE A 99 -0.70 3.20 -4.15
N ALA A 100 -0.90 2.50 -5.27
CA ALA A 100 -2.14 1.79 -5.58
C ALA A 100 -1.87 0.29 -5.49
N ALA A 101 -2.53 -0.42 -4.58
CA ALA A 101 -2.32 -1.85 -4.39
C ALA A 101 -3.64 -2.62 -4.25
N GLN A 102 -3.77 -3.68 -5.04
CA GLN A 102 -4.90 -4.62 -4.96
C GLN A 102 -4.75 -5.67 -3.88
N SER A 103 -3.60 -5.77 -3.21
CA SER A 103 -3.25 -6.79 -2.22
C SER A 103 -2.25 -6.24 -1.20
N ASP A 104 -1.77 -7.10 -0.29
CA ASP A 104 -0.72 -6.76 0.69
C ASP A 104 0.66 -6.55 0.04
N GLU A 105 0.77 -6.52 -1.29
CA GLU A 105 2.00 -6.18 -2.04
C GLU A 105 2.63 -4.85 -1.59
N HIS A 106 1.80 -3.88 -1.19
CA HIS A 106 2.29 -2.62 -0.64
C HIS A 106 3.11 -2.78 0.65
N ILE A 107 2.91 -3.86 1.43
CA ILE A 107 3.63 -4.10 2.69
C ILE A 107 5.13 -4.30 2.45
N ALA A 108 5.51 -4.97 1.36
CA ALA A 108 6.93 -5.16 1.02
C ALA A 108 7.62 -3.82 0.70
N LEU A 109 6.92 -2.95 -0.05
CA LEU A 109 7.37 -1.59 -0.34
C LEU A 109 7.45 -0.74 0.94
N LEU A 110 6.44 -0.80 1.80
CA LEU A 110 6.45 -0.08 3.08
C LEU A 110 7.64 -0.49 3.94
N ARG A 111 7.94 -1.80 4.03
CA ARG A 111 9.14 -2.28 4.75
C ARG A 111 10.44 -1.73 4.16
N ARG A 112 10.54 -1.59 2.82
CA ARG A 112 11.69 -0.97 2.16
C ARG A 112 11.80 0.51 2.52
N LEU A 113 10.70 1.26 2.41
CA LEU A 113 10.63 2.67 2.76
C LEU A 113 11.01 2.92 4.22
N THR A 114 10.47 2.13 5.16
CA THR A 114 10.80 2.27 6.59
C THR A 114 12.29 2.02 6.87
N ARG A 115 12.95 1.10 6.15
CA ARG A 115 14.41 0.91 6.27
C ARG A 115 15.19 2.10 5.73
N LEU A 116 14.79 2.64 4.58
CA LEU A 116 15.43 3.83 3.99
C LEU A 116 15.35 5.03 4.93
N MET A 117 14.24 5.18 5.66
CA MET A 117 14.10 6.26 6.64
C MET A 117 15.07 6.18 7.82
N GLN A 118 15.64 5.00 8.09
CA GLN A 118 16.67 4.84 9.11
C GLN A 118 18.08 5.17 8.58
N GLN A 119 18.18 5.57 7.31
CA GLN A 119 19.44 5.85 6.62
C GLN A 119 19.38 7.25 5.99
N PRO A 120 19.66 8.32 6.76
CA PRO A 120 19.58 9.70 6.29
C PRO A 120 20.39 9.96 5.02
N GLU A 121 21.60 9.40 4.92
CA GLU A 121 22.45 9.52 3.74
C GLU A 121 21.84 8.87 2.50
N ALA A 122 21.19 7.71 2.66
CA ALA A 122 20.52 7.03 1.56
C ALA A 122 19.30 7.84 1.07
N LEU A 123 18.54 8.43 1.99
CA LEU A 123 17.44 9.33 1.63
C LEU A 123 17.93 10.58 0.90
N ASP A 124 19.00 11.19 1.37
CA ASP A 124 19.58 12.38 0.74
C ASP A 124 19.99 12.11 -0.71
N ILE A 125 20.61 10.95 -0.96
CA ILE A 125 20.91 10.48 -2.33
C ILE A 125 19.64 10.38 -3.18
N LEU A 126 18.54 9.85 -2.63
CA LEU A 126 17.28 9.74 -3.37
C LEU A 126 16.61 11.09 -3.63
N ILE A 127 16.73 12.04 -2.70
CA ILE A 127 16.19 13.40 -2.82
C ILE A 127 16.92 14.18 -3.92
N HIS A 128 18.24 13.99 -4.03
CA HIS A 128 19.07 14.72 -4.98
C HIS A 128 19.41 13.93 -6.26
N ALA A 129 18.89 12.71 -6.42
CA ALA A 129 19.16 11.87 -7.57
C ALA A 129 18.65 12.48 -8.88
N ASP A 130 19.53 12.57 -9.87
CA ASP A 130 19.20 13.01 -11.25
C ASP A 130 18.82 11.85 -12.18
N ASN A 131 18.86 10.62 -11.68
CA ASN A 131 18.59 9.42 -12.45
C ASN A 131 17.46 8.59 -11.81
N PRO A 132 16.32 8.40 -12.50
CA PRO A 132 15.18 7.67 -11.94
C PRO A 132 15.50 6.20 -11.66
N LEU A 133 16.56 5.64 -12.27
CA LEU A 133 17.02 4.28 -11.99
C LEU A 133 17.52 4.12 -10.55
N VAL A 134 18.04 5.19 -9.92
CA VAL A 134 18.49 5.14 -8.51
C VAL A 134 17.29 4.88 -7.60
N LEU A 135 16.18 5.58 -7.82
CA LEU A 135 14.94 5.39 -7.07
C LEU A 135 14.35 4.00 -7.35
N ILE A 136 14.36 3.53 -8.60
CA ILE A 136 13.91 2.17 -8.96
C ILE A 136 14.77 1.11 -8.27
N ALA A 137 16.09 1.29 -8.20
CA ALA A 137 16.98 0.33 -7.57
C ALA A 137 16.76 0.28 -6.05
N ALA A 138 16.54 1.43 -5.41
CA ALA A 138 16.32 1.51 -3.97
C ALA A 138 14.94 1.01 -3.53
N LEU A 139 13.90 1.26 -4.34
CA LEU A 139 12.49 1.03 -3.96
C LEU A 139 11.83 -0.14 -4.69
N GLY A 140 12.39 -0.56 -5.81
CA GLY A 140 11.87 -1.65 -6.63
C GLY A 140 11.98 -3.00 -5.95
N ASP A 141 11.51 -4.04 -6.65
CA ASP A 141 11.54 -5.42 -6.18
C ASP A 141 12.97 -6.00 -6.27
N ALA A 142 13.90 -5.42 -5.52
CA ALA A 142 15.08 -6.15 -5.11
C ALA A 142 14.61 -7.32 -4.24
N ALA A 143 15.20 -8.50 -4.45
CA ALA A 143 14.99 -9.65 -3.59
C ALA A 143 15.10 -9.18 -2.14
N GLU A 144 14.11 -9.50 -1.30
CA GLU A 144 14.31 -9.32 0.14
C GLU A 144 15.67 -9.97 0.45
N PRO A 145 16.58 -9.28 1.16
CA PRO A 145 17.75 -9.97 1.67
C PRO A 145 17.21 -11.23 2.34
N ALA A 146 17.82 -12.38 2.03
CA ALA A 146 17.44 -13.66 2.59
C ALA A 146 17.15 -13.44 4.08
N PRO A 147 16.03 -13.96 4.62
CA PRO A 147 15.66 -13.71 6.01
C PRO A 147 16.91 -13.89 6.84
N ALA A 148 17.33 -12.81 7.52
CA ALA A 148 18.52 -12.84 8.34
C ALA A 148 18.45 -14.15 9.14
N LEU A 149 19.50 -14.98 9.04
CA LEU A 149 19.66 -16.22 9.80
C LEU A 149 18.95 -16.04 11.12
N GLU A 150 17.93 -16.89 11.37
CA GLU A 150 17.04 -16.80 12.53
C GLU A 150 17.83 -16.25 13.70
N ALA A 151 17.56 -14.99 14.05
CA ALA A 151 18.23 -14.35 15.15
C ALA A 151 18.13 -15.32 16.33
N PRO A 152 19.24 -15.64 17.02
CA PRO A 152 19.28 -16.71 18.01
C PRO A 152 18.06 -16.56 18.90
N ALA A 153 17.28 -17.65 19.02
CA ALA A 153 15.97 -17.66 19.66
C ALA A 153 16.03 -16.76 20.88
N ALA A 154 15.38 -15.59 20.77
CA ALA A 154 15.39 -14.60 21.83
C ALA A 154 15.01 -15.36 23.12
N PRO A 155 15.73 -15.13 24.24
CA PRO A 155 15.42 -15.81 25.50
C PRO A 155 13.91 -15.70 25.75
N PRO A 156 13.27 -16.75 26.31
CA PRO A 156 11.83 -16.78 26.51
C PRO A 156 11.38 -15.47 27.13
N TRP A 157 10.59 -14.72 26.36
CA TRP A 157 10.21 -13.35 26.71
C TRP A 157 9.62 -13.34 28.13
N PRO A 158 10.18 -12.57 29.09
CA PRO A 158 9.67 -12.54 30.45
C PRO A 158 8.22 -12.04 30.43
N THR A 159 7.27 -12.88 30.82
CA THR A 159 5.83 -12.64 30.63
C THR A 159 5.19 -12.25 31.96
N ASP A 160 5.33 -10.99 32.33
CA ASP A 160 4.59 -10.46 33.49
C ASP A 160 3.09 -10.31 33.17
N ALA A 161 2.75 -10.01 31.92
CA ALA A 161 1.38 -9.88 31.41
C ALA A 161 1.31 -10.18 29.91
N GLU A 162 0.21 -10.80 29.45
CA GLU A 162 -0.05 -11.14 28.05
C GLU A 162 -1.52 -10.86 27.71
N VAL A 163 -1.78 -10.43 26.48
CA VAL A 163 -3.13 -10.36 25.92
C VAL A 163 -3.15 -10.97 24.53
N THR A 164 -4.11 -11.86 24.30
CA THR A 164 -4.37 -12.43 22.97
C THR A 164 -5.54 -11.71 22.34
N TRP A 165 -5.36 -11.23 21.12
CA TRP A 165 -6.42 -10.56 20.37
C TRP A 165 -6.70 -11.27 19.05
N ILE A 166 -7.99 -11.50 18.79
CA ILE A 166 -8.49 -12.03 17.52
C ILE A 166 -9.13 -10.86 16.79
N MET A 167 -8.58 -10.54 15.63
CA MET A 167 -9.11 -9.48 14.78
C MET A 167 -10.32 -10.00 14.00
N ASP A 168 -11.43 -9.28 14.11
CA ASP A 168 -12.76 -9.66 13.61
C ASP A 168 -13.15 -8.91 12.33
N TYR A 169 -12.18 -8.28 11.68
CA TYR A 169 -12.30 -7.62 10.37
C TYR A 169 -11.24 -8.13 9.39
N PRO A 170 -11.52 -8.12 8.08
CA PRO A 170 -10.70 -8.83 7.09
C PRO A 170 -9.36 -8.15 6.76
N ASN A 171 -9.25 -6.83 7.00
CA ASN A 171 -8.10 -6.03 6.52
C ASN A 171 -6.88 -6.05 7.46
N GLY A 172 -7.03 -6.64 8.65
CA GLY A 172 -5.95 -6.79 9.61
C GLY A 172 -5.35 -5.47 10.14
N LEU A 173 -4.13 -5.52 10.70
CA LEU A 173 -3.42 -4.34 11.23
C LEU A 173 -2.82 -3.48 10.09
N HIS A 174 -3.67 -2.89 9.25
CA HIS A 174 -3.25 -1.91 8.25
C HIS A 174 -2.92 -0.56 8.89
N ALA A 175 -2.57 0.44 8.07
CA ALA A 175 -2.05 1.74 8.51
C ALA A 175 -2.81 2.38 9.69
N ARG A 176 -4.15 2.35 9.73
CA ARG A 176 -4.93 3.00 10.80
C ARG A 176 -4.87 2.24 12.14
N PRO A 177 -5.25 0.95 12.25
CA PRO A 177 -5.05 0.17 13.48
C PRO A 177 -3.59 0.09 13.91
N ALA A 178 -2.65 -0.01 12.97
CA ALA A 178 -1.21 -0.04 13.24
C ALA A 178 -0.70 1.29 13.81
N ASN A 179 -1.12 2.44 13.26
CA ASN A 179 -0.74 3.76 13.76
C ASN A 179 -1.36 4.04 15.13
N SER A 180 -2.62 3.64 15.36
CA SER A 180 -3.26 3.75 16.67
C SER A 180 -2.50 2.93 17.72
N LEU A 181 -2.12 1.69 17.37
CA LEU A 181 -1.30 0.84 18.23
C LEU A 181 0.08 1.48 18.48
N GLY A 182 0.73 2.01 17.44
CA GLY A 182 2.04 2.66 17.54
C GLY A 182 2.03 3.91 18.42
N ARG A 183 1.06 4.82 18.23
CA ARG A 183 0.91 6.03 19.05
C ARG A 183 0.66 5.67 20.52
N ASN A 184 -0.27 4.77 20.79
CA ASN A 184 -0.57 4.39 22.17
C ASN A 184 0.58 3.65 22.86
N ARG A 185 1.36 2.85 22.12
CA ARG A 185 2.61 2.26 22.64
C ARG A 185 3.60 3.32 23.10
N GLN A 186 3.79 4.38 22.31
CA GLN A 186 4.68 5.48 22.67
C GLN A 186 4.17 6.22 23.92
N THR A 187 2.88 6.55 23.97
CA THR A 187 2.26 7.20 25.13
C THR A 187 2.42 6.39 26.42
N LEU A 188 2.31 5.06 26.31
CA LEU A 188 2.40 4.15 27.45
C LEU A 188 3.84 3.65 27.71
N SER A 189 4.83 4.10 26.92
CA SER A 189 6.24 3.63 26.97
C SER A 189 6.38 2.10 26.90
N LEU A 190 5.57 1.45 26.05
CA LEU A 190 5.49 0.00 25.93
C LEU A 190 6.37 -0.52 24.80
N ARG A 191 7.21 -1.51 25.11
CA ARG A 191 7.78 -2.41 24.11
C ARG A 191 6.78 -3.53 23.84
N VAL A 192 6.36 -3.64 22.59
CA VAL A 192 5.49 -4.72 22.10
C VAL A 192 6.19 -5.49 20.99
N ALA A 193 6.34 -6.79 21.19
CA ALA A 193 6.73 -7.73 20.14
C ALA A 193 5.48 -8.34 19.51
N ASP A 194 5.44 -8.37 18.17
CA ASP A 194 4.47 -9.14 17.40
C ASP A 194 5.04 -10.55 17.20
N LEU A 195 4.38 -11.54 17.80
CA LEU A 195 4.72 -12.93 17.50
C LEU A 195 3.82 -13.42 16.37
N GLN A 196 4.42 -13.53 15.19
CA GLN A 196 3.82 -14.19 14.06
C GLN A 196 3.71 -15.70 14.31
N GLY A 197 2.59 -16.12 14.87
CA GLY A 197 2.16 -17.53 14.88
C GLY A 197 1.35 -17.94 13.65
N CYS A 198 0.99 -17.00 12.76
CA CYS A 198 0.15 -17.29 11.60
C CYS A 198 0.98 -17.69 10.37
N ARG A 199 1.38 -18.98 10.30
CA ARG A 199 1.49 -19.63 8.99
C ARG A 199 0.08 -19.78 8.44
N ILE A 200 -0.33 -18.90 7.52
CA ILE A 200 -1.51 -19.16 6.68
C ILE A 200 -1.16 -20.37 5.82
N ARG A 201 -1.52 -21.57 6.28
CA ARG A 201 -1.58 -22.72 5.38
C ARG A 201 -2.66 -22.39 4.37
N ARG A 202 -2.24 -22.16 3.12
CA ARG A 202 -3.10 -21.98 1.95
C ARG A 202 -3.94 -23.25 1.78
N ARG A 203 -5.06 -23.35 2.50
CA ARG A 203 -6.09 -24.35 2.23
C ARG A 203 -7.01 -23.75 1.18
N GLN A 204 -6.90 -24.31 -0.02
CA GLN A 204 -7.93 -24.20 -1.06
C GLN A 204 -9.25 -24.73 -0.46
N ARG A 205 -10.08 -23.83 0.05
CA ARG A 205 -11.54 -24.01 0.19
C ARG A 205 -12.13 -22.64 0.48
N ALA A 206 -13.05 -22.24 -0.37
CA ALA A 206 -13.78 -20.99 -0.31
C ALA A 206 -14.53 -20.82 1.03
N ASP A 207 -14.81 -19.56 1.36
CA ASP A 207 -15.82 -19.10 2.33
C ASP A 207 -15.55 -19.12 3.85
N ARG A 208 -14.32 -18.86 4.30
CA ARG A 208 -14.16 -18.20 5.62
C ARG A 208 -13.21 -17.01 5.58
N PRO A 209 -13.59 -15.84 6.15
CA PRO A 209 -12.66 -14.74 6.29
C PRO A 209 -11.49 -15.20 7.16
N ALA A 210 -10.28 -15.08 6.64
CA ALA A 210 -9.06 -15.46 7.33
C ALA A 210 -8.87 -14.56 8.55
N ARG A 211 -9.30 -15.02 9.73
CA ARG A 211 -9.05 -14.31 11.00
C ARG A 211 -7.58 -14.46 11.36
N SER A 212 -6.82 -13.37 11.29
CA SER A 212 -5.43 -13.35 11.75
C SER A 212 -5.39 -13.26 13.29
N ARG A 213 -4.70 -14.21 13.94
CA ARG A 213 -4.41 -14.16 15.38
C ARG A 213 -3.04 -13.51 15.59
N ARG A 214 -2.95 -12.52 16.47
CA ARG A 214 -1.71 -11.82 16.82
C ARG A 214 -1.51 -11.87 18.33
N HIS A 215 -0.27 -12.05 18.78
CA HIS A 215 0.08 -11.99 20.20
C HIS A 215 0.90 -10.72 20.45
N LEU A 216 0.48 -9.90 21.41
CA LEU A 216 1.23 -8.75 21.89
C LEU A 216 1.86 -9.10 23.25
N ARG A 217 3.19 -8.99 23.37
CA ARG A 217 3.93 -9.18 24.65
C ARG A 217 4.54 -7.87 25.15
N TYR A 218 4.61 -7.67 26.47
CA TYR A 218 5.14 -6.47 27.15
C TYR A 218 6.56 -6.64 27.70
N ASP A 219 7.39 -5.60 27.67
CA ASP A 219 8.68 -5.50 28.40
C ASP A 219 8.70 -4.22 29.27
N PRO A 220 8.87 -4.33 30.60
CA PRO A 220 9.06 -3.18 31.47
C PRO A 220 10.50 -2.67 31.38
N ALA A 221 10.76 -1.73 30.48
CA ALA A 221 11.96 -0.89 30.60
C ALA A 221 11.90 0.01 31.87
N ALA A 222 10.72 0.15 32.48
CA ALA A 222 10.50 0.90 33.71
C ALA A 222 10.07 -0.05 34.84
N ARG A 223 10.72 0.04 36.00
CA ARG A 223 10.34 -0.63 37.26
C ARG A 223 8.88 -0.34 37.63
N ARG A 224 7.93 -1.09 37.07
CA ARG A 224 6.48 -0.97 37.31
C ARG A 224 5.94 -2.31 37.79
N SER A 225 4.89 -2.28 38.61
CA SER A 225 4.29 -3.50 39.15
C SER A 225 3.60 -4.31 38.03
N ARG A 226 3.46 -5.63 38.23
CA ARG A 226 2.73 -6.52 37.32
C ARG A 226 1.30 -6.05 37.02
N ALA A 227 0.64 -5.43 38.01
CA ALA A 227 -0.70 -4.87 37.85
C ALA A 227 -0.72 -3.65 36.91
N ASP A 228 0.33 -2.82 36.92
CA ASP A 228 0.47 -1.69 36.00
C ASP A 228 0.68 -2.15 34.56
N ALA A 229 1.46 -3.22 34.38
CA ALA A 229 1.69 -3.85 33.08
C ALA A 229 0.38 -4.37 32.45
N GLN A 230 -0.43 -5.10 33.22
CA GLN A 230 -1.72 -5.61 32.74
C GLN A 230 -2.71 -4.48 32.42
N ARG A 231 -2.77 -3.43 33.24
CA ARG A 231 -3.61 -2.26 32.97
C ARG A 231 -3.23 -1.55 31.67
N ALA A 232 -1.93 -1.37 31.42
CA ALA A 232 -1.45 -0.74 30.20
C ALA A 232 -1.73 -1.61 28.94
N LEU A 233 -1.58 -2.93 29.05
CA LEU A 233 -1.95 -3.88 28.00
C LEU A 233 -3.44 -3.87 27.70
N ASN A 234 -4.29 -3.83 28.74
CA ASN A 234 -5.74 -3.76 28.56
C ASN A 234 -6.15 -2.44 27.90
N ALA A 235 -5.59 -1.30 28.34
CA ALA A 235 -5.87 0.00 27.72
C ALA A 235 -5.49 0.03 26.22
N LEU A 236 -4.35 -0.58 25.86
CA LEU A 236 -3.94 -0.73 24.47
C LEU A 236 -4.91 -1.62 23.68
N HIS A 237 -5.30 -2.76 24.26
CA HIS A 237 -6.24 -3.69 23.65
C HIS A 237 -7.62 -3.04 23.42
N ASP A 238 -8.15 -2.33 24.42
CA ASP A 238 -9.44 -1.64 24.34
C ASP A 238 -9.44 -0.54 23.28
N THR A 239 -8.35 0.22 23.18
CA THR A 239 -8.22 1.26 22.15
C THR A 239 -8.30 0.68 20.74
N VAL A 240 -7.61 -0.44 20.49
CA VAL A 240 -7.63 -1.07 19.18
C VAL A 240 -8.96 -1.79 18.92
N ARG A 241 -9.56 -2.41 19.94
CA ARG A 241 -10.90 -2.99 19.84
C ARG A 241 -11.96 -1.95 19.50
N GLY A 242 -11.83 -0.73 20.01
CA GLY A 242 -12.72 0.39 19.70
C GLY A 242 -12.78 0.75 18.21
N LEU A 243 -11.76 0.36 17.43
CA LEU A 243 -11.72 0.57 15.98
C LEU A 243 -12.49 -0.49 15.18
N SER A 244 -12.83 -1.64 15.78
CA SER A 244 -13.35 -2.81 15.06
C SER A 244 -14.63 -2.52 14.28
N ALA A 245 -15.56 -1.75 14.86
CA ALA A 245 -16.82 -1.39 14.20
C ALA A 245 -16.59 -0.52 12.96
N VAL A 246 -15.64 0.42 13.02
CA VAL A 246 -15.27 1.27 11.88
C VAL A 246 -14.63 0.43 10.78
N GLU A 247 -13.72 -0.48 11.13
CA GLU A 247 -13.04 -1.34 10.16
C GLU A 247 -13.99 -2.35 9.49
N GLN A 248 -14.99 -2.85 10.22
CA GLN A 248 -16.05 -3.68 9.64
C GLN A 248 -16.92 -2.88 8.67
N ALA A 249 -17.30 -1.65 9.02
CA ALA A 249 -18.08 -0.78 8.16
C ALA A 249 -17.31 -0.39 6.87
N ASP A 250 -16.02 -0.08 6.98
CA ASP A 250 -15.13 0.19 5.85
C ASP A 250 -15.04 -1.04 4.93
N ALA A 251 -14.88 -2.24 5.49
CA ALA A 251 -14.84 -3.49 4.73
C ALA A 251 -16.16 -3.78 3.98
N GLU A 252 -17.32 -3.55 4.62
CA GLU A 252 -18.61 -3.76 3.96
C GLU A 252 -18.88 -2.72 2.88
N ARG A 253 -18.47 -1.45 3.08
CA ARG A 253 -18.48 -0.43 2.02
C ARG A 253 -17.62 -0.86 0.83
N ALA A 254 -16.39 -1.31 1.08
CA ALA A 254 -15.51 -1.82 0.02
C ALA A 254 -16.14 -2.97 -0.76
N ARG A 255 -16.79 -3.92 -0.06
CA ARG A 255 -17.49 -5.04 -0.68
C ARG A 255 -18.66 -4.56 -1.56
N ARG A 256 -19.49 -3.64 -1.05
CA ARG A 256 -20.63 -3.08 -1.80
C ARG A 256 -20.17 -2.32 -3.04
N ASN A 257 -19.14 -1.48 -2.91
CA ASN A 257 -18.60 -0.71 -4.03
C ASN A 257 -17.99 -1.63 -5.10
N ALA A 258 -17.25 -2.67 -4.69
CA ALA A 258 -16.71 -3.67 -5.62
C ALA A 258 -17.82 -4.42 -6.38
N LEU A 259 -18.94 -4.73 -5.72
CA LEU A 259 -20.09 -5.36 -6.37
C LEU A 259 -20.81 -4.39 -7.34
N ALA A 260 -20.96 -3.13 -6.97
CA ALA A 260 -21.54 -2.10 -7.84
C ALA A 260 -20.67 -1.85 -9.09
N ALA A 261 -19.35 -1.76 -8.91
CA ALA A 261 -18.41 -1.60 -10.02
C ALA A 261 -18.45 -2.79 -10.99
N ARG A 262 -18.59 -4.02 -10.48
CA ARG A 262 -18.76 -5.22 -11.30
C ARG A 262 -19.99 -5.19 -12.21
N LYS A 263 -21.08 -4.52 -11.82
CA LYS A 263 -22.29 -4.39 -12.66
C LYS A 263 -22.10 -3.45 -13.85
N ILE A 264 -21.10 -2.58 -13.80
CA ILE A 264 -20.81 -1.56 -14.82
C ILE A 264 -19.59 -1.97 -15.67
N ALA A 265 -18.81 -2.95 -15.18
CA ALA A 265 -17.67 -3.49 -15.90
C ALA A 265 -18.12 -4.15 -17.22
N PRO A 266 -17.34 -4.01 -18.30
CA PRO A 266 -17.65 -4.66 -19.57
C PRO A 266 -17.71 -6.18 -19.37
N GLU A 267 -18.79 -6.79 -19.87
CA GLU A 267 -19.04 -8.24 -19.79
C GLU A 267 -17.93 -9.07 -20.43
N TRP A 268 -17.20 -8.47 -21.37
CA TRP A 268 -16.06 -9.07 -22.03
C TRP A 268 -14.80 -8.23 -21.80
N THR A 269 -13.73 -8.88 -21.35
CA THR A 269 -12.37 -8.30 -21.31
C THR A 269 -11.45 -9.18 -22.15
N PRO A 270 -10.51 -8.60 -22.92
CA PRO A 270 -9.57 -9.38 -23.72
C PRO A 270 -8.79 -10.33 -22.81
N SER A 271 -8.78 -11.62 -23.14
CA SER A 271 -7.96 -12.58 -22.42
C SER A 271 -6.49 -12.41 -22.83
N GLY A 272 -5.63 -12.18 -21.83
CA GLY A 272 -4.19 -12.02 -22.01
C GLY A 272 -3.66 -10.66 -21.55
N ALA A 273 -2.38 -10.62 -21.18
CA ALA A 273 -1.74 -9.35 -20.84
C ALA A 273 -1.63 -8.51 -22.12
N PRO A 274 -2.20 -7.28 -22.18
CA PRO A 274 -2.03 -6.43 -23.34
C PRO A 274 -0.54 -6.23 -23.61
N ARG A 275 -0.12 -6.50 -24.85
CA ARG A 275 1.25 -6.24 -25.28
C ARG A 275 1.41 -4.75 -25.53
N THR A 276 1.85 -4.03 -24.51
CA THR A 276 2.18 -2.62 -24.62
C THR A 276 3.48 -2.46 -25.41
N VAL A 277 3.42 -1.72 -26.53
CA VAL A 277 4.59 -1.32 -27.30
C VAL A 277 4.84 0.17 -27.02
N TYR A 278 5.93 0.47 -26.31
CA TYR A 278 6.31 1.84 -26.02
C TYR A 278 6.97 2.47 -27.26
N GLY A 279 6.34 3.51 -27.80
CA GLY A 279 6.91 4.35 -28.85
C GLY A 279 7.49 5.64 -28.28
N LEU A 280 8.58 6.14 -28.86
CA LEU A 280 9.03 7.52 -28.69
C LEU A 280 8.35 8.37 -29.77
N GLY A 281 7.75 9.49 -29.39
CA GLY A 281 7.25 10.47 -30.36
C GLY A 281 8.39 10.96 -31.24
N ALA A 282 8.15 11.10 -32.55
CA ALA A 282 9.17 11.58 -33.48
C ALA A 282 9.65 12.98 -33.03
N SER A 283 10.93 13.12 -32.73
CA SER A 283 11.59 14.41 -32.52
C SER A 283 12.04 15.00 -33.86
N PRO A 284 12.35 16.30 -33.97
CA PRO A 284 12.87 16.91 -35.20
C PRO A 284 14.35 16.56 -35.43
N GLY A 285 14.66 15.27 -35.49
CA GLY A 285 15.98 14.70 -35.73
C GLY A 285 15.89 13.37 -36.48
N LEU A 286 17.03 12.71 -36.69
CA LEU A 286 17.11 11.44 -37.40
C LEU A 286 16.99 10.26 -36.41
N ALA A 287 16.01 9.38 -36.59
CA ALA A 287 15.86 8.15 -35.82
C ALA A 287 15.82 6.93 -36.75
N VAL A 288 16.59 5.89 -36.43
CA VAL A 288 16.60 4.62 -37.16
C VAL A 288 16.11 3.52 -36.22
N GLY A 289 15.06 2.81 -36.63
CA GLY A 289 14.45 1.77 -35.81
C GLY A 289 13.42 0.94 -36.57
N LYS A 290 12.94 -0.14 -35.94
CA LYS A 290 11.92 -1.02 -36.51
C LYS A 290 10.59 -0.26 -36.59
N LEU A 291 10.07 -0.07 -37.81
CA LEU A 291 8.75 0.52 -38.03
C LEU A 291 7.67 -0.48 -37.57
N VAL A 292 6.80 -0.04 -36.66
CA VAL A 292 5.60 -0.79 -36.26
C VAL A 292 4.39 0.00 -36.73
N ARG A 293 3.68 -0.51 -37.73
CA ARG A 293 2.42 0.09 -38.19
C ARG A 293 1.28 -0.48 -37.37
N HIS A 294 0.63 0.37 -36.58
CA HIS A 294 -0.62 0.01 -35.92
C HIS A 294 -1.72 -0.13 -36.98
N VAL A 295 -2.28 -1.33 -37.13
CA VAL A 295 -3.44 -1.59 -37.99
C VAL A 295 -4.62 -1.81 -37.07
N SER A 296 -5.47 -0.80 -36.92
CA SER A 296 -6.70 -0.93 -36.16
C SER A 296 -7.63 -1.90 -36.89
N GLN A 297 -7.87 -3.07 -36.31
CA GLN A 297 -8.94 -3.96 -36.76
C GLN A 297 -10.22 -3.58 -36.03
N ARG A 298 -11.31 -3.42 -36.78
CA ARG A 298 -12.65 -3.35 -36.19
C ARG A 298 -13.03 -4.79 -35.86
N PHE A 299 -13.15 -5.10 -34.57
CA PHE A 299 -13.65 -6.40 -34.14
C PHE A 299 -15.17 -6.38 -34.29
N GLU A 300 -15.70 -7.24 -35.16
CA GLU A 300 -17.11 -7.60 -35.13
C GLU A 300 -17.27 -8.73 -34.12
N ILE A 301 -17.64 -8.36 -32.89
CA ILE A 301 -17.96 -9.32 -31.84
C ILE A 301 -19.44 -9.64 -32.02
N SER A 302 -19.74 -10.81 -32.60
CA SER A 302 -21.12 -11.33 -32.59
C SER A 302 -21.37 -11.95 -31.23
N ASP A 303 -22.34 -11.39 -30.51
CA ASP A 303 -22.86 -12.00 -29.29
C ASP A 303 -23.54 -13.34 -29.66
N GLN A 304 -23.06 -14.42 -29.06
CA GLN A 304 -23.67 -15.75 -29.16
C GLN A 304 -24.02 -16.18 -27.73
N PRO A 305 -25.20 -15.78 -27.22
CA PRO A 305 -25.63 -16.21 -25.90
C PRO A 305 -25.71 -17.74 -25.86
N GLY A 306 -25.15 -18.33 -24.81
CA GLY A 306 -25.24 -19.76 -24.55
C GLY A 306 -26.66 -20.20 -24.19
N ASP A 307 -26.86 -21.51 -24.05
CA ASP A 307 -28.13 -22.06 -23.58
C ASP A 307 -28.32 -21.69 -22.10
N VAL A 308 -29.36 -20.91 -21.82
CA VAL A 308 -29.69 -20.33 -20.51
C VAL A 308 -29.83 -21.40 -19.42
N VAL A 309 -30.17 -22.64 -19.78
CA VAL A 309 -30.30 -23.76 -18.85
C VAL A 309 -28.95 -24.32 -18.43
N ALA A 310 -27.93 -24.31 -19.30
CA ALA A 310 -26.59 -24.81 -18.99
C ALA A 310 -25.74 -23.80 -18.20
N GLU A 311 -25.97 -22.49 -18.39
CA GLU A 311 -25.22 -21.43 -17.71
C GLU A 311 -25.80 -21.06 -16.33
N GLY A 312 -27.04 -21.44 -16.03
CA GLY A 312 -27.69 -21.18 -14.73
C GLY A 312 -27.35 -22.17 -13.61
N GLU A 313 -26.64 -23.26 -13.90
CA GLU A 313 -26.29 -24.32 -12.93
C GLU A 313 -24.80 -24.29 -12.46
N ALA A 314 -23.99 -23.32 -12.90
CA ALA A 314 -22.57 -23.18 -12.54
C ALA A 314 -22.30 -22.00 -11.58
#